data_AF-A0A8W8KJ04-F1
#
_entry.id   AF-A0A8W8KJ04-F1
#
_cell.length_a   1.000
_cell.length_b   1.000
_cell.length_c   1.000
_cell.angle_alpha   90.00
_cell.angle_beta   90.00
_cell.angle_gamma   90.00
#
_symmetry.space_group_name_H-M   'P 1'
#
loop_
_entity.id
_entity.type
_entity.pdbx_description
1 polymer ?
#
loop_
_entity_poly.entity_id
_entity_poly.type
_entity_poly.pdbx_seq_one_letter_code
_entity_poly.pdbx_strand_id
1 'polypeptide(L)' 'KHSTVQRGDKDSCDIILTSRHMDGVSLVFQARQSNDVSDWLDCLQSSVPQGQRSPSLSPVIPRAKLMPVLQESIEEE' A
#
# COMPACT_ATOMS: atom_id res chain seq x y z
N LYS A 1 -0.68 8.31 -9.41
CA LYS A 1 -0.55 9.46 -8.50
C LYS A 1 -0.75 8.93 -7.08
N HIS A 2 0.28 8.92 -6.24
CA HIS A 2 0.23 8.34 -4.89
C HIS A 2 0.80 9.35 -3.92
N SER A 3 0.02 10.38 -3.60
CA SER A 3 0.25 11.19 -2.41
C SER A 3 -0.52 10.56 -1.25
N THR A 4 0.02 10.62 -0.05
CA THR A 4 -0.66 10.12 1.15
C THR A 4 -0.71 11.22 2.19
N VAL A 5 -1.83 11.27 2.93
CA VAL A 5 -2.04 12.21 4.02
C VAL A 5 -2.38 11.40 5.26
N GLN A 6 -1.61 11.60 6.33
CA GLN A 6 -1.71 10.83 7.56
C GLN A 6 -1.59 11.75 8.78
N ARG A 7 -2.20 11.35 9.90
CA ARG A 7 -1.89 11.94 11.20
C ARG A 7 -0.49 11.47 11.64
N GLY A 8 0.28 12.33 12.29
CA GLY A 8 1.55 11.95 12.90
C GLY A 8 1.38 10.89 14.00
N ASP A 9 0.83 11.29 15.14
CA ASP A 9 0.52 10.41 16.28
C ASP A 9 -0.94 10.58 16.69
N LYS A 10 -1.48 9.63 17.46
CA LYS A 10 -2.91 9.61 17.84
C LYS A 10 -3.40 10.93 18.46
N ASP A 11 -2.56 11.59 19.25
CA ASP A 11 -2.88 12.83 19.97
C ASP A 11 -2.09 14.04 19.45
N SER A 12 -1.34 13.89 18.34
CA SER A 12 -0.58 15.02 17.79
C SER A 12 -1.47 15.95 16.96
N CYS A 13 -1.03 17.21 16.91
CA CYS A 13 -1.59 18.20 16.00
C CYS A 13 -1.01 18.10 14.58
N ASP A 14 -0.27 17.03 14.27
CA ASP A 14 0.56 16.96 13.07
C ASP A 14 -0.13 16.20 11.95
N ILE A 15 -0.07 16.78 10.76
CA ILE A 15 -0.56 16.23 9.50
C ILE A 15 0.64 16.06 8.58
N ILE A 16 0.91 14.83 8.18
CA ILE A 16 2.04 14.47 7.34
C ILE A 16 1.55 14.20 5.92
N LEU A 17 2.09 14.94 4.96
CA LEU A 17 1.86 14.74 3.54
C LEU A 17 3.13 14.21 2.88
N THR A 18 3.03 13.01 2.31
CA THR A 18 4.12 12.38 1.57
C THR A 18 3.73 12.27 0.10
N SER A 19 4.59 12.72 -0.80
CA SER A 19 4.35 12.69 -2.24
C SER A 19 5.48 11.91 -2.94
N ARG A 20 5.11 10.99 -3.85
CA ARG A 20 6.11 10.32 -4.72
C ARG A 20 6.85 11.27 -5.67
N HIS A 21 6.36 12.50 -5.85
CA HIS A 21 7.05 13.49 -6.69
C HIS A 21 8.15 14.24 -5.92
N MET A 22 8.22 14.06 -4.60
CA MET A 22 9.23 14.66 -3.75
C MET A 22 9.93 13.54 -2.99
N ASP A 23 10.83 12.84 -3.69
CA ASP A 23 11.54 11.68 -3.15
C ASP A 23 12.20 12.02 -1.81
N GLY A 24 11.80 11.29 -0.77
CA GLY A 24 12.33 11.43 0.59
C GLY A 24 11.87 12.67 1.35
N VAL A 25 10.99 13.51 0.79
CA VAL A 25 10.49 14.72 1.46
C VAL A 25 9.06 14.51 1.95
N SER A 26 8.86 14.71 3.25
CA SER A 26 7.52 14.79 3.86
C SER A 26 7.27 16.21 4.32
N LEU A 27 6.09 16.73 4.00
CA LEU A 27 5.62 18.02 4.49
C LEU A 27 4.83 17.77 5.77
N VAL A 28 5.19 18.48 6.84
CA VAL A 28 4.50 18.40 8.13
C VAL A 28 3.78 19.72 8.36
N PHE A 29 2.47 19.63 8.55
CA PHE A 29 1.61 20.75 8.92
C PHE A 29 1.12 20.56 10.34
N GLN A 30 1.08 21.63 11.12
CA GLN A 30 0.60 21.59 12.49
C GLN A 30 -0.72 22.35 12.61
N ALA A 31 -1.76 21.65 13.05
CA ALA A 31 -3.04 22.24 13.38
C ALA A 31 -2.97 22.98 14.72
N ARG A 32 -3.88 23.93 14.93
CA ARG A 32 -3.94 24.68 16.19
C ARG A 32 -4.42 23.82 17.37
N GLN A 33 -5.32 22.88 17.09
CA GLN A 33 -5.85 21.93 18.06
C GLN A 33 -5.87 20.52 17.45
N SER A 34 -5.77 19.50 18.30
CA SER A 34 -5.81 18.10 17.87
C SER A 34 -7.17 17.71 17.26
N ASN A 35 -8.25 18.38 17.67
CA ASN A 35 -9.59 18.16 17.14
C ASN A 35 -9.69 18.57 15.67
N ASP A 36 -9.01 19.65 15.27
CA ASP A 36 -9.03 20.17 13.90
C ASP A 36 -8.34 19.21 12.92
N VAL A 37 -7.39 18.40 13.41
CA VAL A 37 -6.59 17.49 12.58
C VAL A 37 -7.49 16.52 11.80
N SER A 38 -8.59 16.06 12.39
CA SER A 38 -9.54 15.15 11.74
C SER A 38 -10.22 15.81 10.53
N ASP A 39 -10.73 17.04 10.72
CA ASP A 39 -11.42 17.77 9.65
C ASP A 39 -10.49 18.07 8.48
N TRP A 40 -9.24 18.46 8.79
CA TRP A 40 -8.20 18.66 7.78
C TRP A 40 -7.83 17.37 7.05
N LEU A 41 -7.69 16.25 7.78
CA LEU A 41 -7.41 14.95 7.18
C LEU A 41 -8.47 14.56 6.17
N ASP A 42 -9.75 14.68 6.52
CA ASP A 42 -10.87 14.33 5.64
C ASP A 42 -10.88 15.19 4.37
N CYS A 43 -10.69 16.51 4.53
CA CYS A 43 -10.62 17.44 3.40
C CYS A 43 -9.43 17.13 2.48
N LEU A 44 -8.25 16.90 3.04
CA LEU A 44 -7.04 16.62 2.27
C LEU A 44 -7.10 15.25 1.59
N GLN A 45 -7.59 14.22 2.28
CA GLN A 45 -7.76 12.88 1.72
C GLN A 45 -8.75 12.86 0.56
N SER A 46 -9.84 13.63 0.65
CA SER A 46 -10.79 13.78 -0.48
C SER A 46 -10.17 14.49 -1.69
N SER A 47 -9.20 15.37 -1.45
CA SER A 47 -8.50 16.14 -2.49
C SER A 47 -7.37 15.35 -3.16
N VAL A 48 -6.86 14.31 -2.48
CA VAL A 48 -5.88 13.40 -3.07
C VAL A 48 -6.60 12.51 -4.08
N PRO A 49 -6.20 12.53 -5.37
CA PRO A 49 -6.79 11.63 -6.35
C PRO A 49 -6.53 10.20 -5.90
N GLN A 50 -7.59 9.45 -5.59
CA GLN A 50 -7.47 8.03 -5.31
C GLN A 50 -6.79 7.40 -6.52
N GLY A 51 -5.55 6.95 -6.34
CA GLY A 51 -4.83 6.25 -7.39
C GLY A 51 -5.71 5.11 -7.83
N GLN A 52 -6.15 5.10 -9.10
CA GLN A 52 -6.91 3.99 -9.64
C GLN A 52 -6.12 2.72 -9.30
N ARG A 53 -6.70 1.88 -8.42
CA ARG A 53 -6.22 0.52 -8.26
C ARG A 53 -6.44 -0.11 -9.62
N SER A 54 -5.39 -0.20 -10.43
CA SER A 54 -5.42 -1.08 -11.58
C SER A 54 -5.86 -2.45 -11.05
N PRO A 55 -6.85 -3.11 -11.67
CA PRO A 55 -7.28 -4.41 -11.21
C PRO A 55 -6.03 -5.28 -11.14
N SER A 56 -5.70 -5.76 -9.94
CA SER A 56 -4.58 -6.66 -9.75
C SER A 56 -4.93 -7.95 -10.47
N LEU A 57 -4.47 -8.07 -11.70
CA LEU A 57 -4.37 -9.37 -12.34
C LEU A 57 -3.24 -10.09 -11.61
N SER A 58 -3.55 -10.68 -10.46
CA SER A 58 -2.67 -11.67 -9.86
C SER A 58 -2.36 -12.68 -10.96
N PRO A 59 -1.08 -12.90 -11.31
CA PRO A 59 -0.76 -13.78 -12.42
C PRO A 59 -1.35 -15.15 -12.12
N VAL A 60 -2.20 -15.63 -13.01
CA VAL A 60 -2.76 -16.99 -12.93
C VAL A 60 -1.58 -17.93 -13.05
N ILE A 61 -1.16 -18.55 -11.95
CA ILE A 61 -0.10 -19.57 -11.96
C ILE A 61 -0.71 -20.84 -12.59
N PRO A 62 -0.30 -21.26 -13.80
CA PRO A 62 -0.83 -22.48 -14.38
C PRO A 62 -0.35 -23.67 -13.53
N ARG A 63 -1.30 -24.43 -12.98
CA ARG A 63 -1.04 -25.67 -12.21
C ARG A 63 -0.64 -26.82 -13.14
N ALA A 64 0.43 -26.66 -13.91
CA ALA A 64 0.99 -27.77 -14.66
C ALA A 64 1.56 -28.81 -13.67
N LYS A 65 1.31 -30.11 -13.93
CA LYS A 65 1.92 -31.19 -13.15
C LYS A 65 3.44 -31.14 -13.36
N LEU A 66 4.17 -30.73 -12.32
CA LEU A 66 5.62 -30.75 -12.30
C LEU A 66 6.08 -32.15 -11.85
N MET A 67 6.86 -32.80 -12.72
CA MET A 67 7.54 -34.10 -12.61
C MET A 67 6.77 -35.38 -12.98
N PRO A 68 7.34 -36.24 -13.84
CA PRO A 68 6.95 -37.64 -13.97
C PRO A 68 7.41 -38.43 -12.73
N VAL A 69 6.56 -39.34 -12.27
CA VAL A 69 6.86 -40.27 -11.19
C VAL A 69 7.88 -41.29 -11.71
N LEU A 70 9.01 -41.43 -11.03
CA LEU A 70 9.95 -42.51 -11.30
C LEU A 70 9.28 -43.84 -10.92
N GLN A 71 9.04 -44.71 -11.89
CA GLN A 71 8.68 -46.09 -11.61
C GLN A 71 9.94 -46.81 -11.14
N GLU A 72 9.97 -47.23 -9.88
CA GLU A 72 10.97 -48.17 -9.39
C GLU A 72 10.71 -49.53 -10.06
N SER A 73 11.55 -49.88 -11.04
CA SER A 73 11.65 -51.24 -11.55
C SER A 73 12.25 -52.11 -10.45
N ILE A 74 11.40 -52.94 -9.83
CA ILE A 74 11.85 -54.05 -8.98
C ILE A 74 12.52 -55.05 -9.91
N GLU A 75 13.85 -55.13 -9.82
CA GLU A 75 14.61 -56.26 -10.36
C GLU A 75 14.29 -57.48 -9.48
N GLU A 76 13.42 -58.36 -9.97
CA GLU A 76 13.35 -59.74 -9.50
C GLU A 76 14.41 -60.56 -10.23
N GLU A 77 15.32 -61.11 -9.41
CA GLU A 77 16.20 -62.28 -9.61
C GLU A 77 17.45 -62.17 -10.52
#